data_AF-T0RI10-F1
#
_entry.id   AF-T0RI10-F1
#
_cell.length_a   1.000
_cell.length_b   1.000
_cell.length_c   1.000
_cell.angle_alpha   90.00
_cell.angle_beta   90.00
_cell.angle_gamma   90.00
#
_symmetry.space_group_name_H-M   'P 1'
#
loop_
_entity.id
_entity.type
_entity.pdbx_description
1 polymer ?
#
loop_
_entity_poly.entity_id
_entity_poly.type
_entity_poly.pdbx_seq_one_letter_code
_entity_poly.pdbx_strand_id
1 'polypeptide(L)' 'MTLVEGEDYYINDDGLMVFTELYHLKRGHCCKSGCRHCPYARKIDPNIPSELIDSWSSNGDEIEIYDGEIDEEFL' A
#
# COMPACT_ATOMS: atom_id res chain seq x y z
N MET A 1 6.68 -24.41 -5.57
CA MET A 1 7.54 -23.22 -5.69
C MET A 1 8.33 -23.13 -4.40
N THR A 2 9.65 -23.23 -4.45
CA THR A 2 10.51 -23.10 -3.26
C THR A 2 10.89 -21.63 -3.11
N LEU A 3 10.74 -21.06 -1.91
CA LEU A 3 11.13 -19.68 -1.63
C LEU A 3 12.63 -19.63 -1.33
N VAL A 4 13.32 -18.66 -1.92
CA VAL A 4 14.75 -18.43 -1.70
C VAL A 4 14.94 -17.13 -0.91
N GLU A 5 15.54 -17.23 0.28
CA GLU A 5 15.90 -16.05 1.09
C GLU A 5 16.96 -15.21 0.36
N GLY A 6 16.77 -13.89 0.37
CA GLY A 6 17.58 -12.93 -0.39
C GLY A 6 17.11 -12.70 -1.83
N GLU A 7 16.32 -13.62 -2.40
CA GLU A 7 15.70 -13.43 -3.72
C GLU A 7 14.21 -13.13 -3.63
N ASP A 8 13.45 -14.02 -2.99
CA ASP A 8 11.99 -13.97 -2.91
C ASP A 8 11.52 -13.20 -1.68
N TYR A 9 12.28 -13.23 -0.60
CA TYR A 9 12.00 -12.52 0.63
C TYR A 9 13.26 -12.27 1.45
N TYR A 10 13.16 -11.39 2.44
CA TYR A 10 14.15 -11.22 3.50
C TYR A 10 13.44 -11.03 4.84
N ILE A 11 14.17 -11.19 5.95
CA ILE A 11 13.68 -10.83 7.28
C ILE A 11 14.18 -9.43 7.63
N ASN A 12 13.28 -8.52 7.97
CA ASN A 12 13.66 -7.16 8.38
C ASN A 12 14.12 -7.12 9.85
N ASP A 13 14.58 -5.95 10.31
CA ASP A 13 15.06 -5.77 11.69
C ASP A 13 13.97 -6.05 12.75
N ASP A 14 12.69 -5.94 12.38
CA ASP A 14 11.54 -6.26 13.23
C ASP A 14 11.24 -7.77 13.29
N GLY A 15 12.00 -8.60 12.59
CA GLY A 15 11.77 -10.04 12.49
C GLY A 15 10.61 -10.42 11.56
N LEU A 16 10.13 -9.50 10.73
CA LEU A 16 9.04 -9.72 9.78
C LEU A 16 9.57 -10.21 8.43
N MET A 17 8.87 -11.19 7.85
CA MET A 17 9.13 -11.67 6.50
C MET A 17 8.60 -10.66 5.47
N VAL A 18 9.50 -10.11 4.67
CA VAL A 18 9.19 -9.12 3.64
C VAL A 18 9.45 -9.71 2.25
N PHE A 19 8.40 -9.86 1.45
CA PHE A 19 8.52 -10.32 0.07
C PHE A 19 9.13 -9.26 -0.84
N THR A 20 9.95 -9.71 -1.79
CA THR A 20 10.59 -8.86 -2.80
C THR A 20 9.72 -8.70 -4.04
N GLU A 21 10.15 -7.81 -4.94
CA GLU A 21 9.54 -7.66 -6.25
C GLU A 21 9.61 -8.94 -7.10
N LEU A 22 10.73 -9.67 -7.02
CA LEU A 22 10.95 -10.92 -7.77
C LEU A 22 9.92 -11.99 -7.38
N TYR A 23 9.62 -12.12 -6.09
CA TYR A 23 8.56 -13.02 -5.64
C TYR A 23 7.21 -12.64 -6.24
N HIS A 24 6.88 -11.35 -6.25
CA HIS A 24 5.63 -10.87 -6.83
C HIS A 24 5.56 -11.05 -8.35
N LEU A 25 6.69 -10.94 -9.07
CA LEU A 25 6.79 -11.27 -10.49
C LEU A 25 6.60 -12.77 -10.74
N LYS A 26 7.26 -13.63 -9.96
CA LYS A 26 7.11 -15.10 -10.01
C LYS A 26 5.65 -15.53 -9.73
N ARG A 27 4.94 -14.83 -8.85
CA ARG A 27 3.50 -15.02 -8.58
C ARG A 27 2.62 -14.71 -9.80
N GLY A 28 3.06 -13.82 -10.68
CA GLY A 28 2.44 -13.56 -11.99
C GLY A 28 1.14 -12.75 -11.98
N HIS A 29 0.68 -12.25 -10.83
CA HIS A 29 -0.52 -11.38 -10.76
C HIS A 29 -0.50 -10.41 -9.58
N CYS A 30 -1.15 -9.25 -9.75
CA CYS A 30 -1.37 -8.28 -8.69
C CYS A 30 -2.50 -8.71 -7.76
N CYS A 31 -2.25 -8.73 -6.46
CA CYS A 31 -3.23 -9.06 -5.42
C CYS A 31 -3.97 -7.85 -4.82
N LYS A 32 -3.59 -6.63 -5.21
CA LYS A 32 -4.16 -5.35 -4.76
C LYS A 32 -4.04 -5.05 -3.24
N SER A 33 -3.20 -5.79 -2.50
CA SER A 33 -2.96 -5.53 -1.07
C SER A 33 -2.06 -4.32 -0.76
N GLY A 34 -1.66 -3.53 -1.77
CA GLY A 34 -0.84 -2.32 -1.55
C GLY A 34 0.59 -2.60 -1.07
N CYS A 35 1.17 -3.74 -1.43
CA CYS A 35 2.51 -4.14 -0.96
C CYS A 35 3.60 -3.16 -1.43
N ARG A 36 4.58 -2.88 -0.55
CA ARG A 36 5.71 -1.99 -0.83
C ARG A 36 6.56 -2.39 -2.05
N HIS A 37 6.76 -3.68 -2.29
CA HIS A 37 7.55 -4.19 -3.42
C HIS A 37 6.69 -4.67 -4.59
N CYS A 38 5.46 -4.17 -4.73
CA CYS A 38 4.57 -4.61 -5.79
C CYS A 38 5.07 -4.13 -7.17
N PRO A 39 5.47 -5.03 -8.10
CA PRO A 39 5.88 -4.66 -9.46
C PRO A 39 4.72 -4.09 -10.29
N TYR A 40 3.49 -4.32 -9.82
CA TYR A 40 2.25 -3.86 -10.44
C TYR A 40 1.69 -2.61 -9.76
N ALA A 41 2.40 -2.03 -8.79
CA ALA A 41 2.07 -0.69 -8.30
C ALA A 41 2.04 0.26 -9.50
N ARG A 42 1.14 1.26 -9.47
CA ARG A 42 0.88 2.17 -10.59
C ARG A 42 2.19 2.68 -11.17
N LYS A 43 2.56 2.22 -12.38
CA LYS A 43 3.58 2.88 -13.19
C LYS A 43 3.00 4.23 -13.57
N ILE A 44 3.32 5.24 -12.77
CA ILE A 44 2.92 6.60 -13.04
C ILE A 44 3.71 7.03 -14.28
N ASP A 45 3.00 7.44 -15.33
CA ASP A 45 3.65 8.05 -16.48
C ASP A 45 4.42 9.30 -16.00
N PRO A 46 5.73 9.41 -16.29
CA PRO A 46 6.56 10.53 -15.81
C PRO A 46 6.08 11.91 -16.29
N ASN A 47 5.17 11.97 -17.28
CA ASN A 47 4.57 13.22 -17.75
C ASN A 47 3.30 13.61 -16.99
N ILE A 48 2.86 12.81 -16.02
CA ILE A 48 1.71 13.16 -15.17
C ILE A 48 2.22 14.06 -14.03
N PRO A 49 1.68 15.28 -13.87
CA PRO A 49 2.02 16.17 -12.76
C PRO A 49 1.76 15.50 -11.39
N SER A 50 2.65 15.72 -10.44
CA SER A 50 2.64 15.04 -9.13
C SER A 50 1.37 15.26 -8.32
N GLU A 51 0.66 16.37 -8.54
CA GLU A 51 -0.60 16.69 -7.88
C GLU A 51 -1.78 15.80 -8.31
N LEU A 52 -1.65 15.08 -9.41
CA LEU A 52 -2.68 14.17 -9.94
C LEU A 52 -2.37 12.70 -9.63
N ILE A 53 -1.25 12.43 -8.95
CA ILE A 53 -0.84 11.08 -8.55
C ILE A 53 -1.47 10.78 -7.19
N ASP A 54 -2.78 10.55 -7.20
CA ASP A 54 -3.54 10.41 -5.96
C ASP A 54 -3.24 9.07 -5.27
N SER A 55 -2.83 9.11 -4.01
CA SER A 55 -2.51 7.92 -3.21
C SER A 55 -3.76 7.48 -2.44
N TRP A 56 -4.44 6.44 -2.96
CA TRP A 56 -5.73 5.90 -2.48
C TRP A 56 -6.90 6.76 -2.99
N SER A 57 -7.67 6.27 -3.96
CA SER A 57 -9.05 5.84 -3.64
C SER A 57 -9.77 6.94 -2.83
N SER A 58 -10.34 7.95 -3.46
CA SER A 58 -11.48 7.83 -4.38
C SER A 58 -12.58 6.93 -3.76
N ASN A 59 -13.50 7.51 -3.00
CA ASN A 59 -14.93 7.18 -3.05
C ASN A 59 -15.74 8.30 -2.39
N GLY A 60 -15.82 9.47 -3.02
CA GLY A 60 -16.78 10.52 -2.63
C GLY A 60 -16.80 10.73 -1.12
N ASP A 61 -15.65 11.08 -0.56
CA ASP A 61 -15.46 11.26 0.87
C ASP A 61 -16.10 12.61 1.23
N GLU A 62 -17.43 12.64 1.30
CA GLU A 62 -18.10 13.71 2.00
C GLU A 62 -17.57 13.64 3.43
N ILE A 63 -16.74 14.62 3.78
CA ILE A 63 -16.28 14.82 5.13
C ILE A 63 -17.54 15.18 5.92
N GLU A 64 -18.15 14.19 6.58
CA GLU A 64 -19.23 14.47 7.52
C GLU A 64 -18.64 15.16 8.74
N ILE A 65 -18.71 16.49 8.73
CA ILE A 65 -18.39 17.32 9.90
C ILE A 65 -19.52 17.11 10.90
N TYR A 66 -19.27 16.34 11.95
CA TYR A 66 -20.21 16.19 13.05
C TYR A 66 -20.27 17.51 13.84
N ASP A 67 -21.43 18.15 13.84
CA ASP A 67 -21.72 19.43 14.47
C ASP A 67 -22.35 19.33 15.86
N GLY A 68 -22.35 18.11 16.45
CA GLY A 68 -22.84 17.88 17.81
C GLY A 68 -21.88 18.40 18.89
N GLU A 69 -22.43 18.71 20.07
CA GLU A 69 -21.65 19.09 21.24
C GLU A 69 -20.79 17.90 21.72
N ILE A 70 -19.52 18.15 22.01
CA ILE A 70 -18.63 17.14 22.60
C ILE A 70 -19.02 16.97 24.06
N ASP A 71 -19.35 15.74 24.46
CA ASP A 71 -19.70 15.40 25.84
C ASP A 71 -18.45 15.45 26.74
N GLU A 72 -18.30 16.54 27.48
CA GLU A 72 -17.17 16.73 28.41
C GLU A 72 -17.15 15.74 29.59
N GLU A 73 -18.14 14.85 29.70
CA GLU A 73 -18.23 13.83 30.75
C GLU A 73 -17.27 12.64 30.53
N PHE A 74 -16.65 12.54 29.36
CA PHE A 74 -15.66 11.50 29.03
C PHE A 74 -14.20 11.97 29.05
N LEU A 75 -13.92 13.12 29.69
CA LEU A 75 -12.57 13.67 29.88
C LEU A 75 -12.01 13.41 31.29
#